data_AF-A0A661Y3P4-F1
#
_entry.id   AF-A0A661Y3P4-F1
#
_cell.length_a   1.000
_cell.length_b   1.000
_cell.length_c   1.000
_cell.angle_alpha   90.00
_cell.angle_beta   90.00
_cell.angle_gamma   90.00
#
_symmetry.space_group_name_H-M   'P 1'
#
loop_
_entity.id
_entity.type
_entity.pdbx_description
1 polymer ?
#
loop_
_entity_poly.entity_id
_entity_poly.type
_entity_poly.pdbx_seq_one_letter_code
_entity_poly.pdbx_strand_id
1 'polypeptide(L)'
;MRIYLLLVYFLSTHFISEAQTDSILYSFVVAGHTYGTPGIDNVGFHPPFKAKFTYIQGRPEIEFVVLTGDVIPSESDSKDWDEIDADIEELDIPFYIAVGNHDIENRPLFENRYGSTYYEFIYKNDLIIVLDPNIDCWDISGDQLLFLQNAVESNYRDVDNIFVFFHQLLWQEPNNIYQNLMPNSYLDRKDNINFWTVIEPIFNALPNEVYFFSGDLGATAKGSKIAYDHYDNISLIGSGMGYTYGENFVVVNVLKDKSVQYDLIYLEDIDDCICELQEYQLSPDSTKKSQRSFNFRVFQSQVGEVLKIELGNDLNAEFGIYDLMGQEIATHALAGESITKIDLSKLQLGVYIGQIQNNLIKENFKLIIQDKRKAY
;
A
#
# COMPACT_ATOMS: atom_id res chain seq x y z
N MET A 1 51.97 38.09 28.91
CA MET A 1 51.12 37.17 29.70
C MET A 1 49.92 36.82 28.82
N ARG A 2 49.85 35.57 28.34
CA ARG A 2 48.85 35.10 27.36
C ARG A 2 47.48 34.95 28.03
N ILE A 3 46.45 35.60 27.48
CA ILE A 3 45.05 35.35 27.85
C ILE A 3 44.46 34.49 26.74
N TYR A 4 44.02 33.28 27.11
CA TYR A 4 43.29 32.37 26.23
C TYR A 4 41.86 32.89 26.06
N LEU A 5 41.46 33.23 24.83
CA LEU A 5 40.06 33.30 24.45
C LEU A 5 39.68 31.94 23.86
N LEU A 6 39.07 31.07 24.68
CA LEU A 6 38.16 30.04 24.20
C LEU A 6 36.82 30.74 23.90
N LEU A 7 36.48 30.90 22.62
CA LEU A 7 35.09 31.18 22.23
C LEU A 7 34.47 29.86 21.76
N VAL A 8 33.51 29.42 22.55
CA VAL A 8 32.70 28.22 22.35
C VAL A 8 31.86 28.40 21.09
N TYR A 9 32.18 27.65 20.03
CA TYR A 9 31.27 27.38 18.92
C TYR A 9 30.45 26.15 19.31
N PHE A 10 29.34 26.37 20.00
CA PHE A 10 28.29 25.38 20.20
C PHE A 10 26.98 26.13 20.03
N LEU A 11 26.28 25.91 18.91
CA LEU A 11 24.84 26.08 18.71
C LEU A 11 24.54 26.24 17.22
N SER A 12 24.39 25.12 16.52
CA SER A 12 23.46 25.00 15.37
C SER A 12 23.45 23.56 14.82
N THR A 13 23.01 22.59 15.61
CA THR A 13 22.75 21.23 15.09
C THR A 13 21.47 20.61 15.67
N HIS A 14 20.46 21.42 16.00
CA HIS A 14 19.17 20.92 16.52
C HIS A 14 17.93 21.46 15.78
N PHE A 15 18.06 22.21 14.67
CA PHE A 15 16.91 22.87 14.02
C PHE A 15 16.39 22.23 12.73
N ILE A 16 16.75 20.97 12.42
CA ILE A 16 16.32 20.34 11.16
C ILE A 16 15.43 19.11 11.37
N SER A 17 15.42 18.50 12.56
CA SER A 17 14.52 17.37 12.85
C SER A 17 13.07 17.79 13.15
N GLU A 18 12.81 19.05 13.50
CA GLU A 18 11.46 19.53 13.82
C GLU A 18 10.61 19.83 12.56
N ALA A 19 11.23 20.07 11.40
CA ALA A 19 10.54 20.65 10.25
C ALA A 19 9.62 19.68 9.48
N GLN A 20 9.80 18.37 9.62
CA GLN A 20 9.05 17.36 8.85
C GLN A 20 7.83 16.84 9.60
N THR A 21 7.98 16.53 10.89
CA THR A 21 6.88 16.32 11.83
C THR A 21 5.99 17.55 11.95
N ASP A 22 6.54 18.76 11.76
CA ASP A 22 5.76 20.01 11.75
C ASP A 22 4.72 20.08 10.63
N SER A 23 4.76 19.21 9.61
CA SER A 23 3.79 19.18 8.52
C SER A 23 2.69 18.12 8.68
N ILE A 24 2.92 17.07 9.47
CA ILE A 24 1.95 15.99 9.68
C ILE A 24 0.85 16.47 10.65
N LEU A 25 -0.41 16.27 10.29
CA LEU A 25 -1.57 16.54 11.13
C LEU A 25 -1.90 15.34 12.03
N TYR A 26 -1.87 14.15 11.43
CA TYR A 26 -1.94 12.85 12.09
C TYR A 26 -1.54 11.75 11.10
N SER A 27 -1.28 10.56 11.63
CA SER A 27 -1.02 9.35 10.87
C SER A 27 -1.84 8.19 11.41
N PHE A 28 -1.99 7.15 10.60
CA PHE A 28 -2.56 5.88 11.01
C PHE A 28 -1.94 4.72 10.25
N VAL A 29 -1.97 3.53 10.85
CA VAL A 29 -1.50 2.30 10.23
C VAL A 29 -2.64 1.60 9.51
N VAL A 30 -2.38 1.02 8.34
CA VAL A 30 -3.27 0.11 7.63
C VAL A 30 -2.55 -1.22 7.45
N ALA A 31 -3.10 -2.28 8.02
CA ALA A 31 -2.50 -3.62 7.99
C ALA A 31 -3.55 -4.68 7.63
N GLY A 32 -3.29 -5.43 6.56
CA GLY A 32 -4.16 -6.51 6.09
C GLY A 32 -3.62 -7.89 6.41
N HIS A 33 -4.50 -8.87 6.60
CA HIS A 33 -4.17 -10.27 6.78
C HIS A 33 -3.22 -10.52 7.96
N THR A 34 -3.51 -9.86 9.10
CA THR A 34 -2.61 -9.78 10.26
C THR A 34 -2.49 -11.06 11.06
N TYR A 35 -3.29 -12.10 10.79
CA TYR A 35 -3.04 -13.43 11.35
C TYR A 35 -1.75 -14.06 10.77
N GLY A 36 -1.30 -13.59 9.60
CA GLY A 36 -0.04 -14.02 9.00
C GLY A 36 -0.18 -15.27 8.13
N THR A 37 0.75 -16.22 8.26
CA THR A 37 0.87 -17.32 7.30
C THR A 37 -0.31 -18.30 7.34
N PRO A 38 -0.99 -18.56 6.20
CA PRO A 38 -2.05 -19.56 6.14
C PRO A 38 -1.61 -20.93 6.68
N GLY A 39 -2.40 -21.49 7.59
CA GLY A 39 -2.13 -22.78 8.23
C GLY A 39 -1.12 -22.74 9.37
N ILE A 40 -0.64 -21.56 9.77
CA ILE A 40 0.16 -21.37 10.98
C ILE A 40 -0.71 -20.72 12.05
N ASP A 41 -0.80 -21.38 13.20
CA ASP A 41 -1.48 -20.89 14.40
C ASP A 41 -0.52 -19.97 15.18
N ASN A 42 -0.71 -18.66 15.04
CA ASN A 42 0.01 -17.64 15.79
C ASN A 42 -0.81 -17.22 17.01
N VAL A 43 -0.14 -17.05 18.16
CA VAL A 43 -0.79 -16.44 19.33
C VAL A 43 -0.95 -14.94 19.07
N GLY A 44 -2.18 -14.51 18.80
CA GLY A 44 -2.51 -13.14 18.43
C GLY A 44 -2.05 -12.79 17.01
N PHE A 45 -1.50 -11.59 16.82
CA PHE A 45 -1.03 -11.15 15.51
C PHE A 45 0.21 -11.91 15.02
N HIS A 46 0.42 -11.82 13.70
CA HIS A 46 1.62 -12.31 13.04
C HIS A 46 2.90 -11.78 13.72
N PRO A 47 3.83 -12.64 14.19
CA PRO A 47 4.97 -12.20 14.98
C PRO A 47 5.86 -11.12 14.33
N PRO A 48 6.17 -11.15 13.02
CA PRO A 48 6.85 -10.05 12.33
C PRO A 48 6.12 -8.70 12.39
N PHE A 49 4.78 -8.69 12.40
CA PHE A 49 4.01 -7.46 12.58
C PHE A 49 4.10 -6.97 14.03
N LYS A 50 3.97 -7.88 15.01
CA LYS A 50 4.18 -7.56 16.44
C LYS A 50 5.56 -6.99 16.71
N ALA A 51 6.59 -7.48 16.02
CA ALA A 51 7.95 -6.95 16.13
C ALA A 51 8.06 -5.47 15.73
N LYS A 52 7.10 -4.92 14.98
CA LYS A 52 7.03 -3.51 14.60
C LYS A 52 6.23 -2.64 15.59
N PHE A 53 5.71 -3.19 16.69
CA PHE A 53 4.98 -2.41 17.69
C PHE A 53 5.81 -1.26 18.27
N THR A 54 7.10 -1.49 18.55
CA THR A 54 7.99 -0.42 19.04
C THR A 54 8.20 0.68 18.00
N TYR A 55 8.24 0.33 16.71
CA TYR A 55 8.29 1.32 15.63
C TYR A 55 7.00 2.17 15.63
N ILE A 56 5.84 1.53 15.72
CA ILE A 56 4.54 2.22 15.74
C ILE A 56 4.43 3.12 16.97
N GLN A 57 4.71 2.61 18.17
CA GLN A 57 4.69 3.37 19.43
C GLN A 57 5.73 4.51 19.46
N GLY A 58 6.82 4.37 18.71
CA GLY A 58 7.85 5.40 18.56
C GLY A 58 7.43 6.60 17.71
N ARG A 59 6.27 6.51 17.01
CA ARG A 59 5.73 7.53 16.12
C ARG A 59 4.45 8.13 16.73
N PRO A 60 4.56 9.15 17.59
CA PRO A 60 3.41 9.70 18.33
C PRO A 60 2.35 10.35 17.44
N GLU A 61 2.67 10.64 16.18
CA GLU A 61 1.70 11.07 15.17
C GLU A 61 0.77 9.94 14.71
N ILE A 62 1.12 8.66 14.92
CA ILE A 62 0.23 7.53 14.65
C ILE A 62 -0.81 7.45 15.77
N GLU A 63 -2.06 7.76 15.43
CA GLU A 63 -3.13 7.90 16.42
C GLU A 63 -4.14 6.75 16.39
N PHE A 64 -4.12 5.90 15.36
CA PHE A 64 -4.92 4.66 15.30
C PHE A 64 -4.36 3.65 14.29
N VAL A 65 -4.85 2.42 14.36
CA VAL A 65 -4.60 1.32 13.42
C VAL A 65 -5.92 0.89 12.77
N VAL A 66 -5.91 0.63 11.47
CA VAL A 66 -7.03 0.03 10.74
C VAL A 66 -6.59 -1.34 10.22
N LEU A 67 -7.26 -2.40 10.66
CA LEU A 67 -7.07 -3.75 10.15
C LEU A 67 -7.99 -3.98 8.96
N THR A 68 -7.43 -4.38 7.82
CA THR A 68 -8.19 -4.63 6.59
C THR A 68 -8.54 -6.11 6.42
N GLY A 69 -8.96 -6.75 7.50
CA GLY A 69 -9.54 -8.09 7.52
C GLY A 69 -8.54 -9.24 7.51
N ASP A 70 -9.08 -10.43 7.80
CA ASP A 70 -8.36 -11.66 8.10
C ASP A 70 -7.36 -11.40 9.25
N VAL A 71 -7.95 -10.99 10.37
CA VAL A 71 -7.26 -10.72 11.63
C VAL A 71 -6.95 -12.01 12.38
N ILE A 72 -7.84 -13.00 12.25
CA ILE A 72 -7.70 -14.37 12.77
C ILE A 72 -7.71 -15.39 11.61
N PRO A 73 -7.12 -16.60 11.79
CA PRO A 73 -7.19 -17.64 10.78
C PRO A 73 -8.60 -18.29 10.70
N SER A 74 -8.81 -19.13 9.69
CA SER A 74 -10.01 -19.97 9.59
C SER A 74 -10.20 -20.88 10.80
N GLU A 75 -11.44 -21.25 11.09
CA GLU A 75 -11.84 -22.17 12.16
C GLU A 75 -11.48 -21.68 13.58
N SER A 76 -11.27 -20.37 13.72
CA SER A 76 -10.97 -19.71 14.99
C SER A 76 -12.16 -19.60 15.94
N ASP A 77 -11.86 -19.48 17.24
CA ASP A 77 -12.85 -19.37 18.31
C ASP A 77 -12.64 -18.12 19.19
N SER A 78 -13.30 -18.06 20.35
CA SER A 78 -13.19 -16.90 21.24
C SER A 78 -11.79 -16.67 21.78
N LYS A 79 -10.98 -17.73 21.92
CA LYS A 79 -9.60 -17.65 22.42
C LYS A 79 -8.73 -16.85 21.46
N ASP A 80 -8.88 -17.05 20.16
CA ASP A 80 -8.05 -16.34 19.17
C ASP A 80 -8.35 -14.84 19.21
N TRP A 81 -9.62 -14.47 19.38
CA TRP A 81 -10.00 -13.08 19.64
C TRP A 81 -9.50 -12.53 20.98
N ASP A 82 -9.44 -13.36 22.04
CA ASP A 82 -8.85 -12.96 23.33
C ASP A 82 -7.35 -12.64 23.16
N GLU A 83 -6.64 -13.39 22.31
CA GLU A 83 -5.23 -13.16 22.01
C GLU A 83 -5.01 -11.91 21.16
N ILE A 84 -5.89 -11.63 20.19
CA ILE A 84 -5.89 -10.37 19.44
C ILE A 84 -6.14 -9.17 20.37
N ASP A 85 -7.12 -9.27 21.28
CA ASP A 85 -7.40 -8.21 22.25
C ASP A 85 -6.19 -7.92 23.16
N ALA A 86 -5.47 -8.96 23.58
CA ALA A 86 -4.26 -8.79 24.38
C ALA A 86 -3.14 -8.05 23.61
N ASP A 87 -2.99 -8.33 22.32
CA ASP A 87 -2.02 -7.63 21.47
C ASP A 87 -2.43 -6.19 21.17
N ILE A 88 -3.74 -5.94 20.99
CA ILE A 88 -4.29 -4.58 20.87
C ILE A 88 -4.01 -3.78 22.15
N GLU A 89 -4.21 -4.39 23.32
CA GLU A 89 -3.89 -3.77 24.61
C GLU A 89 -2.38 -3.53 24.78
N GLU A 90 -1.53 -4.43 24.28
CA GLU A 90 -0.06 -4.25 24.30
C GLU A 90 0.39 -3.06 23.44
N LEU A 91 -0.21 -2.85 22.27
CA LEU A 91 0.15 -1.72 21.41
C LEU A 91 -0.29 -0.37 21.99
N ASP A 92 -1.39 -0.34 22.76
CA ASP A 92 -1.97 0.84 23.42
C ASP A 92 -2.31 1.98 22.45
N ILE A 93 -2.80 1.62 21.26
CA ILE A 93 -3.27 2.53 20.21
C ILE A 93 -4.66 2.05 19.76
N PRO A 94 -5.65 2.94 19.50
CA PRO A 94 -6.97 2.52 19.04
C PRO A 94 -6.94 1.69 17.75
N PHE A 95 -7.74 0.63 17.68
CA PHE A 95 -7.93 -0.21 16.50
C PHE A 95 -9.34 -0.07 15.92
N TYR A 96 -9.40 -0.10 14.59
CA TYR A 96 -10.62 -0.23 13.80
C TYR A 96 -10.48 -1.44 12.89
N ILE A 97 -11.50 -2.28 12.80
CA ILE A 97 -11.45 -3.55 12.06
C ILE A 97 -12.46 -3.50 10.91
N ALA A 98 -11.96 -3.63 9.68
CA ALA A 98 -12.73 -4.15 8.55
C ALA A 98 -12.60 -5.67 8.56
N VAL A 99 -13.70 -6.39 8.41
CA VAL A 99 -13.69 -7.86 8.52
C VAL A 99 -13.31 -8.55 7.22
N GLY A 100 -12.44 -9.54 7.32
CA GLY A 100 -12.16 -10.51 6.26
C GLY A 100 -13.07 -11.73 6.35
N ASN A 101 -12.93 -12.66 5.39
CA ASN A 101 -13.78 -13.84 5.35
C ASN A 101 -13.56 -14.76 6.55
N HIS A 102 -12.36 -14.81 7.11
CA HIS A 102 -12.08 -15.62 8.31
C HIS A 102 -12.71 -15.02 9.56
N ASP A 103 -12.70 -13.69 9.69
CA ASP A 103 -13.20 -12.98 10.86
C ASP A 103 -14.72 -13.18 11.08
N ILE A 104 -15.47 -13.45 10.00
CA ILE A 104 -16.94 -13.59 10.01
C ILE A 104 -17.43 -15.03 9.90
N GLU A 105 -16.56 -16.04 9.92
CA GLU A 105 -16.97 -17.45 10.00
C GLU A 105 -17.89 -17.69 11.21
N ASN A 106 -17.67 -16.94 12.29
CA ASN A 106 -18.61 -16.78 13.40
C ASN A 106 -18.97 -15.31 13.61
N ARG A 107 -19.70 -14.73 12.66
CA ARG A 107 -20.17 -13.33 12.72
C ARG A 107 -20.79 -12.90 14.07
N PRO A 108 -21.67 -13.68 14.73
CA PRO A 108 -22.18 -13.30 16.05
C PRO A 108 -21.10 -13.16 17.13
N LEU A 109 -20.01 -13.94 17.06
CA LEU A 109 -18.88 -13.79 17.98
C LEU A 109 -18.17 -12.45 17.76
N PHE A 110 -17.90 -12.09 16.49
CA PHE A 110 -17.32 -10.80 16.13
C PHE A 110 -18.24 -9.64 16.55
N GLU A 111 -19.51 -9.67 16.15
CA GLU A 111 -20.44 -8.54 16.34
C GLU A 111 -20.79 -8.31 17.81
N ASN A 112 -20.85 -9.36 18.63
CA ASN A 112 -21.01 -9.20 20.09
C ASN A 112 -19.77 -8.57 20.76
N ARG A 113 -18.60 -8.70 20.13
CA ARG A 113 -17.31 -8.21 20.65
C ARG A 113 -16.99 -6.80 20.20
N TYR A 114 -17.09 -6.53 18.89
CA TYR A 114 -16.67 -5.27 18.27
C TYR A 114 -17.83 -4.43 17.69
N GLY A 115 -19.05 -4.98 17.61
CA GLY A 115 -20.22 -4.28 17.06
C GLY A 115 -20.41 -4.49 15.55
N SER A 116 -20.94 -3.47 14.87
CA SER A 116 -21.27 -3.55 13.44
C SER A 116 -20.02 -3.80 12.59
N THR A 117 -20.19 -4.59 11.52
CA THR A 117 -19.11 -4.92 10.55
C THR A 117 -18.91 -3.85 9.47
N TYR A 118 -19.86 -2.92 9.34
CA TYR A 118 -19.72 -1.70 8.56
C TYR A 118 -20.16 -0.49 9.40
N TYR A 119 -19.39 0.58 9.33
CA TYR A 119 -19.57 1.79 10.15
C TYR A 119 -18.72 2.93 9.61
N GLU A 120 -19.00 4.14 10.07
CA GLU A 120 -18.27 5.36 9.73
C GLU A 120 -17.96 6.19 10.98
N PHE A 121 -16.93 7.02 10.86
CA PHE A 121 -16.64 8.06 11.85
C PHE A 121 -15.87 9.21 11.20
N ILE A 122 -15.94 10.38 11.85
CA ILE A 122 -15.13 11.54 11.47
C ILE A 122 -13.91 11.60 12.38
N TYR A 123 -12.74 11.74 11.78
CA TYR A 123 -11.49 11.91 12.50
C TYR A 123 -10.70 13.08 11.93
N LYS A 124 -10.49 14.14 12.72
CA LYS A 124 -9.77 15.36 12.31
C LYS A 124 -10.19 15.93 10.94
N ASN A 125 -11.51 15.95 10.69
CA ASN A 125 -12.17 16.37 9.45
C ASN A 125 -12.03 15.41 8.26
N ASP A 126 -11.54 14.19 8.46
CA ASP A 126 -11.57 13.15 7.44
C ASP A 126 -12.68 12.14 7.74
N LEU A 127 -13.35 11.66 6.70
CA LEU A 127 -14.38 10.63 6.80
C LEU A 127 -13.74 9.25 6.67
N ILE A 128 -13.89 8.44 7.72
CA ILE A 128 -13.47 7.03 7.73
C ILE A 128 -14.70 6.16 7.53
N ILE A 129 -14.67 5.26 6.55
CA ILE A 129 -15.74 4.31 6.25
C ILE A 129 -15.16 2.90 6.23
N VAL A 130 -15.76 2.01 7.00
CA VAL A 130 -15.45 0.58 7.00
C VAL A 130 -16.61 -0.18 6.38
N LEU A 131 -16.31 -1.05 5.43
CA LEU A 131 -17.27 -1.88 4.70
C LEU A 131 -16.97 -3.37 4.90
N ASP A 132 -18.02 -4.17 4.80
CA ASP A 132 -18.03 -5.63 4.88
C ASP A 132 -18.60 -6.23 3.57
N PRO A 133 -17.73 -6.53 2.59
CA PRO A 133 -18.15 -7.18 1.35
C PRO A 133 -18.56 -8.65 1.54
N ASN A 134 -18.28 -9.27 2.69
CA ASN A 134 -18.66 -10.66 2.97
C ASN A 134 -20.17 -10.85 3.07
N ILE A 135 -20.93 -9.77 3.31
CA ILE A 135 -22.40 -9.81 3.44
C ILE A 135 -23.07 -10.28 2.16
N ASP A 136 -22.54 -9.90 0.99
CA ASP A 136 -23.17 -10.19 -0.30
C ASP A 136 -22.15 -10.59 -1.38
N CYS A 137 -21.29 -11.55 -1.05
CA CYS A 137 -20.40 -12.20 -2.03
C CYS A 137 -19.55 -11.20 -2.82
N TRP A 138 -18.93 -10.26 -2.08
CA TRP A 138 -18.10 -9.14 -2.56
C TRP A 138 -18.85 -7.95 -3.15
N ASP A 139 -20.19 -7.98 -3.19
CA ASP A 139 -20.98 -6.78 -3.47
C ASP A 139 -21.20 -5.95 -2.21
N ILE A 140 -21.28 -4.63 -2.40
CA ILE A 140 -21.83 -3.72 -1.39
C ILE A 140 -23.27 -3.39 -1.77
N SER A 141 -24.24 -4.02 -1.10
CA SER A 141 -25.66 -3.96 -1.47
C SER A 141 -26.57 -3.74 -0.25
N GLY A 142 -27.88 -3.64 -0.50
CA GLY A 142 -28.91 -3.57 0.55
C GLY A 142 -28.70 -2.45 1.55
N ASP A 143 -28.85 -2.77 2.83
CA ASP A 143 -28.73 -1.81 3.93
C ASP A 143 -27.33 -1.18 4.01
N GLN A 144 -26.29 -1.94 3.68
CA GLN A 144 -24.91 -1.44 3.66
C GLN A 144 -24.69 -0.43 2.53
N LEU A 145 -25.28 -0.63 1.35
CA LEU A 145 -25.21 0.35 0.27
C LEU A 145 -25.96 1.64 0.63
N LEU A 146 -27.14 1.51 1.24
CA LEU A 146 -27.90 2.68 1.72
C LEU A 146 -27.12 3.43 2.80
N PHE A 147 -26.51 2.70 3.73
CA PHE A 147 -25.58 3.22 4.72
C PHE A 147 -24.45 4.03 4.07
N LEU A 148 -23.73 3.44 3.10
CA LEU A 148 -22.62 4.08 2.39
C LEU A 148 -23.04 5.39 1.73
N GLN A 149 -24.17 5.37 1.00
CA GLN A 149 -24.71 6.54 0.33
C GLN A 149 -25.05 7.66 1.32
N ASN A 150 -25.64 7.30 2.47
CA ASN A 150 -25.99 8.27 3.51
C ASN A 150 -24.74 8.84 4.20
N ALA A 151 -23.74 8.01 4.50
CA ALA A 151 -22.48 8.43 5.10
C ALA A 151 -21.75 9.44 4.20
N VAL A 152 -21.70 9.16 2.88
CA VAL A 152 -21.09 10.08 1.91
C VAL A 152 -21.91 11.37 1.78
N GLU A 153 -23.21 11.30 1.47
CA GLU A 153 -24.03 12.50 1.21
C GLU A 153 -24.08 13.44 2.43
N SER A 154 -24.06 12.88 3.64
CA SER A 154 -24.15 13.66 4.88
C SER A 154 -22.85 14.39 5.23
N ASN A 155 -21.69 13.92 4.74
CA ASN A 155 -20.39 14.38 5.25
C ASN A 155 -19.48 14.98 4.18
N TYR A 156 -19.57 14.60 2.90
CA TYR A 156 -18.55 14.91 1.89
C TYR A 156 -18.23 16.42 1.75
N ARG A 157 -19.20 17.29 2.05
CA ARG A 157 -19.04 18.77 1.96
C ARG A 157 -18.23 19.37 3.12
N ASP A 158 -18.17 18.66 4.25
CA ASP A 158 -17.60 19.14 5.51
C ASP A 158 -16.29 18.42 5.90
N VAL A 159 -15.85 17.46 5.08
CA VAL A 159 -14.63 16.68 5.28
C VAL A 159 -13.58 17.00 4.22
N ASP A 160 -12.33 16.76 4.55
CA ASP A 160 -11.19 17.01 3.67
C ASP A 160 -10.93 15.79 2.77
N ASN A 161 -10.71 14.62 3.37
CA ASN A 161 -10.49 13.34 2.68
C ASN A 161 -11.54 12.29 3.06
N ILE A 162 -11.66 11.25 2.24
CA ILE A 162 -12.48 10.07 2.54
C ILE A 162 -11.64 8.80 2.43
N PHE A 163 -11.55 8.05 3.51
CA PHE A 163 -10.82 6.79 3.57
C PHE A 163 -11.81 5.63 3.71
N VAL A 164 -11.71 4.63 2.83
CA VAL A 164 -12.63 3.50 2.74
C VAL A 164 -11.85 2.20 2.90
N PHE A 165 -12.27 1.35 3.84
CA PHE A 165 -11.56 0.13 4.21
C PHE A 165 -12.45 -1.09 4.04
N PHE A 166 -11.90 -2.14 3.43
CA PHE A 166 -12.51 -3.46 3.31
C PHE A 166 -11.44 -4.53 3.15
N HIS A 167 -11.82 -5.81 3.25
CA HIS A 167 -10.87 -6.88 3.07
C HIS A 167 -10.59 -7.18 1.59
N GLN A 168 -11.59 -7.62 0.85
CA GLN A 168 -11.46 -8.16 -0.50
C GLN A 168 -10.96 -7.15 -1.54
N LEU A 169 -10.25 -7.62 -2.57
CA LEU A 169 -9.72 -6.76 -3.65
C LEU A 169 -10.80 -6.36 -4.67
N LEU A 170 -11.76 -5.52 -4.24
CA LEU A 170 -13.01 -5.23 -4.97
C LEU A 170 -12.83 -4.59 -6.36
N TRP A 171 -11.72 -3.88 -6.60
CA TRP A 171 -11.46 -3.23 -7.89
C TRP A 171 -10.86 -4.17 -8.93
N GLN A 172 -10.46 -5.38 -8.55
CA GLN A 172 -9.94 -6.37 -9.49
C GLN A 172 -11.07 -6.99 -10.30
N GLU A 173 -10.97 -6.89 -11.63
CA GLU A 173 -11.85 -7.61 -12.55
C GLU A 173 -11.04 -8.28 -13.66
N PRO A 174 -11.47 -9.43 -14.20
CA PRO A 174 -10.76 -10.15 -15.26
C PRO A 174 -10.57 -9.36 -16.57
N ASN A 175 -11.30 -8.26 -16.74
CA ASN A 175 -11.36 -7.49 -17.98
C ASN A 175 -10.84 -6.04 -17.84
N ASN A 176 -10.19 -5.70 -16.71
CA ASN A 176 -9.62 -4.38 -16.48
C ASN A 176 -8.10 -4.43 -16.29
N ILE A 177 -7.48 -3.27 -16.06
CA ILE A 177 -6.03 -3.15 -15.90
C ILE A 177 -5.49 -3.88 -14.65
N TYR A 178 -6.36 -4.17 -13.68
CA TYR A 178 -6.05 -4.84 -12.43
C TYR A 178 -6.14 -6.37 -12.54
N GLN A 179 -6.50 -6.94 -13.70
CA GLN A 179 -6.70 -8.39 -13.89
C GLN A 179 -5.53 -9.28 -13.41
N ASN A 180 -4.30 -8.74 -13.37
CA ASN A 180 -3.10 -9.46 -12.94
C ASN A 180 -2.82 -9.35 -11.43
N LEU A 181 -3.58 -8.53 -10.69
CA LEU A 181 -3.53 -8.57 -9.24
C LEU A 181 -4.13 -9.89 -8.76
N MET A 182 -3.40 -10.57 -7.90
CA MET A 182 -3.79 -11.87 -7.36
C MET A 182 -4.13 -11.69 -5.88
N PRO A 183 -5.41 -11.66 -5.50
CA PRO A 183 -5.81 -11.69 -4.10
C PRO A 183 -5.40 -12.99 -3.41
N ASN A 184 -5.47 -13.03 -2.08
CA ASN A 184 -5.17 -14.23 -1.32
C ASN A 184 -6.20 -15.32 -1.62
N SER A 185 -7.46 -14.92 -1.81
CA SER A 185 -8.56 -15.82 -2.13
C SER A 185 -9.57 -15.18 -3.07
N TYR A 186 -10.37 -16.01 -3.73
CA TYR A 186 -11.59 -15.61 -4.44
C TYR A 186 -12.85 -16.21 -3.78
N LEU A 187 -12.71 -16.66 -2.52
CA LEU A 187 -13.78 -17.33 -1.79
C LEU A 187 -15.04 -16.46 -1.78
N ASP A 188 -16.17 -17.09 -2.11
CA ASP A 188 -17.50 -16.50 -2.17
C ASP A 188 -17.68 -15.30 -3.11
N ARG A 189 -16.72 -15.02 -4.01
CA ARG A 189 -16.86 -13.93 -4.99
C ARG A 189 -17.89 -14.28 -6.08
N LYS A 190 -18.81 -13.35 -6.39
CA LYS A 190 -19.67 -13.43 -7.57
C LYS A 190 -18.87 -13.28 -8.89
N ASP A 191 -19.45 -13.76 -9.99
CA ASP A 191 -18.86 -13.60 -11.32
C ASP A 191 -18.66 -12.12 -11.71
N ASN A 192 -19.61 -11.27 -11.35
CA ASN A 192 -19.55 -9.82 -11.54
C ASN A 192 -19.91 -9.16 -10.21
N ILE A 193 -19.11 -8.17 -9.81
CA ILE A 193 -19.34 -7.40 -8.59
C ILE A 193 -19.57 -5.91 -8.91
N ASN A 194 -20.07 -5.17 -7.94
CA ASN A 194 -20.61 -3.84 -8.17
C ASN A 194 -19.64 -2.68 -7.92
N PHE A 195 -18.35 -2.94 -7.67
CA PHE A 195 -17.37 -1.89 -7.40
C PHE A 195 -17.34 -0.83 -8.50
N TRP A 196 -17.07 -1.22 -9.74
CA TRP A 196 -16.97 -0.29 -10.88
C TRP A 196 -18.31 0.27 -11.36
N THR A 197 -19.42 -0.41 -11.07
CA THR A 197 -20.74 -0.02 -11.62
C THR A 197 -21.57 0.80 -10.64
N VAL A 198 -21.29 0.70 -9.34
CA VAL A 198 -22.06 1.34 -8.28
C VAL A 198 -21.17 2.09 -7.29
N ILE A 199 -20.11 1.48 -6.78
CA ILE A 199 -19.33 2.04 -5.67
C ILE A 199 -18.38 3.14 -6.14
N GLU A 200 -17.52 2.84 -7.10
CA GLU A 200 -16.58 3.81 -7.67
C GLU A 200 -17.27 5.09 -8.16
N PRO A 201 -18.41 5.05 -8.89
CA PRO A 201 -19.09 6.25 -9.34
C PRO A 201 -19.62 7.16 -8.22
N ILE A 202 -19.93 6.61 -7.04
CA ILE A 202 -20.34 7.42 -5.87
C ILE A 202 -19.18 8.34 -5.45
N PHE A 203 -17.96 7.83 -5.50
CA PHE A 203 -16.76 8.50 -4.99
C PHE A 203 -16.03 9.34 -6.05
N ASN A 204 -15.96 8.88 -7.30
CA ASN A 204 -15.36 9.63 -8.40
C ASN A 204 -16.11 10.96 -8.67
N ALA A 205 -17.42 10.98 -8.40
CA ALA A 205 -18.23 12.19 -8.54
C ALA A 205 -17.97 13.27 -7.46
N LEU A 206 -17.19 12.96 -6.42
CA LEU A 206 -16.94 13.87 -5.30
C LEU A 206 -15.74 14.78 -5.58
N PRO A 207 -15.70 15.98 -4.98
CA PRO A 207 -14.52 16.85 -5.05
C PRO A 207 -13.40 16.45 -4.07
N ASN A 208 -13.67 15.51 -3.15
CA ASN A 208 -12.74 15.04 -2.13
C ASN A 208 -11.75 14.03 -2.71
N GLU A 209 -10.54 13.97 -2.14
CA GLU A 209 -9.66 12.82 -2.37
C GLU A 209 -10.21 11.59 -1.63
N VAL A 210 -10.22 10.45 -2.31
CA VAL A 210 -10.78 9.18 -1.82
C VAL A 210 -9.73 8.09 -1.88
N TYR A 211 -9.62 7.32 -0.80
CA TYR A 211 -8.59 6.30 -0.64
C TYR A 211 -9.22 4.98 -0.25
N PHE A 212 -9.17 3.98 -1.14
CA PHE A 212 -9.64 2.63 -0.86
C PHE A 212 -8.49 1.73 -0.41
N PHE A 213 -8.70 0.99 0.67
CA PHE A 213 -7.74 0.04 1.21
C PHE A 213 -8.30 -1.38 1.21
N SER A 214 -7.50 -2.34 0.74
CA SER A 214 -7.78 -3.78 0.74
C SER A 214 -6.67 -4.54 1.48
N GLY A 215 -7.07 -5.56 2.25
CA GLY A 215 -6.17 -6.43 3.00
C GLY A 215 -5.96 -7.83 2.40
N ASP A 216 -6.68 -8.18 1.33
CA ASP A 216 -6.69 -9.50 0.68
C ASP A 216 -5.46 -9.73 -0.21
N LEU A 217 -4.28 -9.29 0.23
CA LEU A 217 -2.99 -9.49 -0.42
C LEU A 217 -1.96 -10.09 0.57
N GLY A 218 -0.80 -10.50 0.06
CA GLY A 218 0.36 -10.79 0.90
C GLY A 218 0.50 -12.24 1.38
N ALA A 219 -0.56 -13.06 1.43
CA ALA A 219 -0.56 -14.33 2.16
C ALA A 219 0.21 -15.49 1.48
N THR A 220 0.39 -15.46 0.16
CA THR A 220 0.96 -16.61 -0.58
C THR A 220 2.09 -16.21 -1.53
N ALA A 221 2.96 -17.14 -1.91
CA ALA A 221 4.07 -16.89 -2.84
C ALA A 221 3.63 -16.34 -4.22
N LYS A 222 2.40 -16.66 -4.65
CA LYS A 222 1.85 -16.22 -5.94
C LYS A 222 0.94 -15.00 -5.82
N GLY A 223 0.41 -14.71 -4.64
CA GLY A 223 -0.42 -13.55 -4.39
C GLY A 223 0.36 -12.25 -4.55
N SER A 224 -0.31 -11.21 -5.01
CA SER A 224 0.25 -9.85 -5.01
C SER A 224 0.61 -9.44 -3.58
N LYS A 225 1.66 -8.62 -3.43
CA LYS A 225 2.20 -8.21 -2.13
C LYS A 225 1.76 -6.80 -1.75
N ILE A 226 1.64 -5.98 -2.77
CA ILE A 226 1.24 -4.59 -2.70
C ILE A 226 0.51 -4.27 -4.01
N ALA A 227 -0.46 -3.36 -3.93
CA ALA A 227 -1.09 -2.75 -5.08
C ALA A 227 -1.22 -1.25 -4.80
N TYR A 228 -0.86 -0.42 -5.78
CA TYR A 228 -1.11 1.01 -5.73
C TYR A 228 -1.56 1.48 -7.11
N ASP A 229 -2.62 2.27 -7.14
CA ASP A 229 -2.97 3.06 -8.31
C ASP A 229 -3.64 4.36 -7.86
N HIS A 230 -3.56 5.38 -8.71
CA HIS A 230 -4.23 6.63 -8.52
C HIS A 230 -4.72 7.20 -9.85
N TYR A 231 -5.99 7.57 -9.91
CA TYR A 231 -6.62 8.22 -11.04
C TYR A 231 -7.72 9.17 -10.54
N ASP A 232 -7.92 10.27 -11.26
CA ASP A 232 -8.84 11.34 -10.88
C ASP A 232 -8.63 11.80 -9.43
N ASN A 233 -9.55 11.48 -8.53
CA ASN A 233 -9.50 11.75 -7.09
C ASN A 233 -9.42 10.46 -6.24
N ILE A 234 -9.19 9.30 -6.87
CA ILE A 234 -9.24 7.98 -6.22
C ILE A 234 -7.85 7.37 -6.18
N SER A 235 -7.46 6.91 -4.99
CA SER A 235 -6.33 6.01 -4.80
C SER A 235 -6.81 4.62 -4.38
N LEU A 236 -6.23 3.58 -4.97
CA LEU A 236 -6.49 2.17 -4.66
C LEU A 236 -5.23 1.57 -4.04
N ILE A 237 -5.31 1.12 -2.80
CA ILE A 237 -4.17 0.60 -2.03
C ILE A 237 -4.48 -0.82 -1.53
N GLY A 238 -3.73 -1.81 -1.99
CA GLY A 238 -3.80 -3.18 -1.46
C GLY A 238 -2.51 -3.51 -0.72
N SER A 239 -2.60 -4.01 0.52
CA SER A 239 -1.45 -4.37 1.35
C SER A 239 -1.80 -5.56 2.22
N GLY A 240 -0.82 -6.38 2.58
CA GLY A 240 -1.03 -7.46 3.53
C GLY A 240 0.23 -8.28 3.80
N MET A 241 0.07 -9.28 4.66
CA MET A 241 1.16 -10.12 5.17
C MET A 241 0.78 -11.60 5.20
N GLY A 242 1.73 -12.44 5.62
CA GLY A 242 1.54 -13.88 5.79
C GLY A 242 2.38 -14.75 4.87
N TYR A 243 2.98 -14.20 3.81
CA TYR A 243 4.06 -14.92 3.15
C TYR A 243 5.37 -14.78 3.97
N THR A 244 6.53 -14.82 3.33
CA THR A 244 7.82 -14.56 3.99
C THR A 244 8.65 -13.50 3.26
N TYR A 245 8.18 -13.06 2.09
CA TYR A 245 8.86 -12.06 1.27
C TYR A 245 7.87 -10.98 0.84
N GLY A 246 8.24 -9.72 1.07
CA GLY A 246 7.46 -8.55 0.66
C GLY A 246 6.22 -8.29 1.52
N GLU A 247 6.19 -8.84 2.74
CA GLU A 247 5.15 -8.57 3.72
C GLU A 247 5.26 -7.13 4.21
N ASN A 248 4.13 -6.45 4.32
CA ASN A 248 4.12 -5.03 4.59
C ASN A 248 2.85 -4.56 5.30
N PHE A 249 2.94 -3.36 5.86
CA PHE A 249 1.80 -2.51 6.21
C PHE A 249 2.05 -1.10 5.70
N VAL A 250 1.01 -0.28 5.65
CA VAL A 250 1.10 1.11 5.19
C VAL A 250 0.92 2.06 6.37
N VAL A 251 1.81 3.03 6.54
CA VAL A 251 1.52 4.20 7.38
C VAL A 251 0.99 5.29 6.47
N VAL A 252 -0.23 5.75 6.75
CA VAL A 252 -0.86 6.86 6.05
C VAL A 252 -0.61 8.12 6.87
N ASN A 253 0.02 9.11 6.26
CA ASN A 253 0.34 10.40 6.88
C ASN A 253 -0.56 11.48 6.26
N VAL A 254 -1.48 12.05 7.03
CA VAL A 254 -2.31 13.18 6.62
C VAL A 254 -1.60 14.46 7.02
N LEU A 255 -1.32 15.33 6.04
CA LEU A 255 -0.59 16.58 6.25
C LEU A 255 -1.53 17.74 6.62
N LYS A 256 -0.99 18.79 7.22
CA LYS A 256 -1.73 20.01 7.60
C LYS A 256 -2.33 20.76 6.40
N ASP A 257 -1.80 20.53 5.19
CA ASP A 257 -2.37 21.06 3.94
C ASP A 257 -3.43 20.13 3.32
N LYS A 258 -3.82 19.08 4.04
CA LYS A 258 -4.82 18.05 3.71
C LYS A 258 -4.35 17.00 2.72
N SER A 259 -3.14 17.13 2.17
CA SER A 259 -2.58 16.09 1.31
C SER A 259 -2.21 14.84 2.10
N VAL A 260 -2.19 13.68 1.42
CA VAL A 260 -1.91 12.38 2.03
C VAL A 260 -0.61 11.81 1.45
N GLN A 261 0.24 11.31 2.33
CA GLN A 261 1.47 10.60 2.00
C GLN A 261 1.45 9.19 2.60
N TYR A 262 2.29 8.29 2.08
CA TYR A 262 2.33 6.90 2.53
C TYR A 262 3.76 6.45 2.76
N ASP A 263 3.98 5.78 3.88
CA ASP A 263 5.17 4.98 4.10
C ASP A 263 4.80 3.50 3.94
N LEU A 264 5.43 2.81 3.01
CA LEU A 264 5.35 1.35 2.94
C LEU A 264 6.38 0.74 3.88
N ILE A 265 5.92 0.02 4.91
CA ILE A 265 6.79 -0.57 5.93
C ILE A 265 6.83 -2.09 5.74
N TYR A 266 8.02 -2.61 5.42
CA TYR A 266 8.25 -4.04 5.32
C TYR A 266 8.45 -4.70 6.69
N LEU A 267 7.95 -5.93 6.84
CA LEU A 267 8.08 -6.68 8.11
C LEU A 267 9.46 -7.36 8.26
N GLU A 268 10.17 -7.61 7.17
CA GLU A 268 11.51 -8.19 7.18
C GLU A 268 12.56 -7.25 7.80
N ASP A 269 13.54 -7.83 8.50
CA ASP A 269 14.72 -7.13 9.06
C ASP A 269 15.76 -6.81 7.97
N ILE A 270 15.34 -6.10 6.93
CA ILE A 270 16.24 -5.43 6.01
C ILE A 270 16.15 -3.96 6.37
N ASP A 271 17.08 -3.47 7.21
CA ASP A 271 17.30 -2.07 7.61
C ASP A 271 16.35 -1.06 6.92
N ASP A 272 15.22 -0.75 7.58
CA ASP A 272 14.28 0.33 7.29
C ASP A 272 14.01 0.62 5.81
N CYS A 273 13.44 -0.34 5.09
CA CYS A 273 12.92 -0.10 3.74
C CYS A 273 11.63 0.73 3.80
N ILE A 274 11.75 2.05 3.98
CA ILE A 274 10.67 3.03 3.69
C ILE A 274 10.72 3.28 2.18
N CYS A 275 9.74 2.77 1.45
CA CYS A 275 9.50 3.16 0.06
C CYS A 275 8.24 4.03 0.00
N GLU A 276 8.25 5.05 -0.85
CA GLU A 276 7.01 5.78 -1.18
C GLU A 276 6.07 4.81 -1.92
N LEU A 277 4.85 4.63 -1.42
CA LEU A 277 3.87 3.72 -2.05
C LEU A 277 3.58 4.10 -3.52
N GLN A 278 3.73 5.37 -3.85
CA GLN A 278 3.55 5.94 -5.19
C GLN A 278 4.52 5.35 -6.23
N GLU A 279 5.61 4.71 -5.79
CA GLU A 279 6.53 3.97 -6.66
C GLU A 279 5.89 2.71 -7.29
N TYR A 280 4.75 2.23 -6.76
CA TYR A 280 4.06 1.01 -7.20
C TYR A 280 2.84 1.27 -8.12
N GLN A 281 2.70 2.49 -8.67
CA GLN A 281 1.53 2.88 -9.49
C GLN A 281 1.39 2.02 -10.76
N LEU A 282 0.20 1.42 -10.93
CA LEU A 282 -0.16 0.69 -12.14
C LEU A 282 -0.36 1.66 -13.32
N SER A 283 0.23 1.36 -14.48
CA SER A 283 0.10 2.20 -15.69
C SER A 283 -0.81 1.55 -16.72
N PRO A 284 -1.79 2.27 -17.30
CA PRO A 284 -2.63 1.76 -18.38
C PRO A 284 -1.86 1.79 -19.71
N ASP A 285 -1.02 0.78 -19.99
CA ASP A 285 -0.72 0.41 -21.37
C ASP A 285 -0.23 -1.05 -21.51
N SER A 286 -1.12 -1.94 -21.94
CA SER A 286 -0.74 -3.15 -22.68
C SER A 286 -1.87 -3.57 -23.63
N THR A 287 -2.20 -2.69 -24.57
CA THR A 287 -3.03 -3.11 -25.71
C THR A 287 -2.22 -4.03 -26.64
N LYS A 288 -2.50 -5.35 -26.55
CA LYS A 288 -2.20 -6.42 -27.54
C LYS A 288 -0.74 -6.56 -28.04
N LYS A 289 -0.03 -7.62 -27.58
CA LYS A 289 0.33 -8.81 -28.40
C LYS A 289 1.38 -9.73 -27.75
N SER A 290 1.09 -11.03 -27.90
CA SER A 290 1.98 -12.20 -27.91
C SER A 290 2.42 -12.79 -26.56
N GLN A 291 2.03 -14.05 -26.38
CA GLN A 291 2.51 -14.97 -25.36
C GLN A 291 4.03 -15.16 -25.50
N ARG A 292 4.79 -14.39 -24.73
CA ARG A 292 6.11 -14.69 -24.16
C ARG A 292 6.43 -13.50 -23.25
N SER A 293 6.07 -13.59 -21.98
CA SER A 293 6.48 -12.61 -20.98
C SER A 293 8.00 -12.71 -20.80
N PHE A 294 8.70 -11.58 -20.75
CA PHE A 294 10.07 -11.59 -20.23
C PHE A 294 10.03 -11.95 -18.74
N ASN A 295 10.99 -12.75 -18.28
CA ASN A 295 11.38 -12.73 -16.89
C ASN A 295 12.52 -11.72 -16.79
N PHE A 296 12.20 -10.46 -16.48
CA PHE A 296 13.20 -9.48 -16.13
C PHE A 296 12.86 -8.89 -14.77
N ARG A 297 13.89 -8.44 -14.06
CA ARG A 297 13.74 -7.73 -12.79
C ARG A 297 14.47 -6.41 -12.90
N VAL A 298 13.77 -5.34 -12.55
CA VAL A 298 14.34 -4.00 -12.47
C VAL A 298 14.54 -3.70 -10.99
N PHE A 299 15.79 -3.49 -10.61
CA PHE A 299 16.14 -3.02 -9.27
C PHE A 299 16.65 -1.60 -9.39
N GLN A 300 15.83 -0.65 -9.00
CA GLN A 300 16.26 0.73 -8.89
C GLN A 300 17.06 0.92 -7.60
N SER A 301 18.29 1.45 -7.69
CA SER A 301 19.04 1.79 -6.46
C SER A 301 18.43 3.00 -5.77
N GLN A 302 18.51 3.02 -4.44
CA GLN A 302 18.09 4.12 -3.56
C GLN A 302 18.77 5.47 -3.86
N VAL A 303 19.82 5.49 -4.69
CA VAL A 303 20.58 6.71 -5.00
C VAL A 303 20.13 7.33 -6.33
N GLY A 304 19.25 6.66 -7.10
CA GLY A 304 18.96 7.08 -8.47
C GLY A 304 20.18 7.11 -9.38
N GLU A 305 21.33 6.61 -8.92
CA GLU A 305 22.62 6.61 -9.63
C GLU A 305 22.83 5.34 -10.43
N VAL A 306 22.25 4.21 -9.99
CA VAL A 306 22.41 2.93 -10.68
C VAL A 306 21.08 2.19 -10.80
N LEU A 307 20.69 1.83 -12.02
CA LEU A 307 19.61 0.89 -12.30
C LEU A 307 20.22 -0.48 -12.58
N LYS A 308 19.71 -1.54 -11.95
CA LYS A 308 20.11 -2.91 -12.26
C LYS A 308 18.98 -3.59 -13.01
N ILE A 309 19.28 -4.15 -14.17
CA ILE A 309 18.34 -4.94 -14.96
C ILE A 309 18.88 -6.35 -15.07
N GLU A 310 18.11 -7.31 -14.58
CA GLU A 310 18.39 -8.74 -14.72
C GLU A 310 17.49 -9.31 -15.83
N LEU A 311 18.09 -9.98 -16.81
CA LEU A 311 17.36 -10.70 -17.86
C LEU A 311 17.44 -12.20 -17.65
N GLY A 312 16.29 -12.88 -17.74
CA GLY A 312 16.19 -14.34 -17.77
C GLY A 312 16.91 -14.96 -18.97
N ASN A 313 17.19 -16.27 -18.86
CA ASN A 313 18.07 -17.03 -19.76
C ASN A 313 17.68 -16.91 -21.25
N ASP A 314 18.70 -16.95 -22.11
CA ASP A 314 18.64 -16.94 -23.60
C ASP A 314 18.13 -15.66 -24.28
N LEU A 315 18.14 -14.51 -23.61
CA LEU A 315 17.61 -13.25 -24.16
C LEU A 315 18.65 -12.13 -24.17
N ASN A 316 18.97 -11.62 -25.36
CA ASN A 316 19.61 -10.31 -25.52
C ASN A 316 18.51 -9.28 -25.81
N ALA A 317 18.63 -8.11 -25.20
CA ALA A 317 17.70 -7.00 -25.40
C ALA A 317 18.46 -5.67 -25.36
N GLU A 318 17.75 -4.59 -25.66
CA GLU A 318 18.19 -3.22 -25.50
C GLU A 318 17.30 -2.55 -24.47
N PHE A 319 17.92 -1.78 -23.57
CA PHE A 319 17.24 -0.89 -22.65
C PHE A 319 17.44 0.55 -23.09
N GLY A 320 16.36 1.19 -23.55
CA GLY A 320 16.31 2.61 -23.87
C GLY A 320 15.70 3.42 -22.72
N ILE A 321 16.19 4.64 -22.55
CA ILE A 321 15.67 5.68 -21.69
C ILE A 321 15.20 6.81 -22.59
N TYR A 322 13.94 7.17 -22.49
CA TYR A 322 13.31 8.22 -23.29
C TYR A 322 12.75 9.32 -22.39
N ASP A 323 12.72 10.56 -22.88
CA ASP A 323 11.96 11.62 -22.22
C ASP A 323 10.45 11.41 -22.40
N LEU A 324 9.65 12.27 -21.76
CA LEU A 324 8.19 12.21 -21.83
C LEU A 324 7.62 12.53 -23.22
N MET A 325 8.44 13.07 -24.13
CA MET A 325 8.09 13.32 -25.53
C MET A 325 8.47 12.14 -26.45
N GLY A 326 9.03 11.07 -25.87
CA GLY A 326 9.48 9.89 -26.60
C GLY A 326 10.83 10.08 -27.31
N GLN A 327 11.60 11.13 -27.00
CA GLN A 327 12.95 11.30 -27.51
C GLN A 327 13.92 10.41 -26.74
N GLU A 328 14.75 9.65 -27.46
CA GLU A 328 15.77 8.79 -26.85
C GLU A 328 16.87 9.62 -26.21
N ILE A 329 17.15 9.34 -24.93
CA ILE A 329 18.20 9.98 -24.14
C ILE A 329 19.42 9.08 -24.04
N ALA A 330 19.22 7.79 -23.78
CA ALA A 330 20.29 6.81 -23.64
C ALA A 330 19.80 5.40 -23.96
N THR A 331 20.70 4.54 -24.47
CA THR A 331 20.41 3.14 -24.76
C THR A 331 21.55 2.24 -24.30
N HIS A 332 21.21 1.08 -23.76
CA HIS A 332 22.14 0.12 -23.17
C HIS A 332 21.84 -1.28 -23.69
N ALA A 333 22.87 -2.01 -24.11
CA ALA A 333 22.71 -3.42 -24.43
C ALA A 333 22.57 -4.24 -23.14
N LEU A 334 21.56 -5.11 -23.10
CA LEU A 334 21.33 -6.05 -22.03
C LEU A 334 21.72 -7.46 -22.51
N ALA A 335 22.66 -8.10 -21.81
CA ALA A 335 23.05 -9.46 -22.09
C ALA A 335 22.29 -10.44 -21.17
N GLY A 336 21.74 -11.50 -21.75
CA GLY A 336 21.05 -12.56 -20.99
C GLY A 336 21.97 -13.20 -19.96
N GLU A 337 21.38 -13.68 -18.86
CA GLU A 337 22.10 -14.31 -17.72
C GLU A 337 22.99 -13.35 -16.90
N SER A 338 22.88 -12.03 -17.12
CA SER A 338 23.67 -11.04 -16.40
C SER A 338 22.81 -9.92 -15.80
N ILE A 339 23.24 -9.43 -14.64
CA ILE A 339 22.74 -8.19 -14.07
C ILE A 339 23.49 -7.03 -14.72
N THR A 340 22.81 -6.30 -15.60
CA THR A 340 23.37 -5.10 -16.22
C THR A 340 23.17 -3.91 -15.28
N LYS A 341 24.25 -3.18 -15.00
CA LYS A 341 24.21 -1.95 -14.19
C LYS A 341 24.27 -0.74 -15.12
N ILE A 342 23.29 0.15 -15.02
CA ILE A 342 23.17 1.35 -15.83
C ILE A 342 23.37 2.56 -14.91
N ASP A 343 24.37 3.36 -15.22
CA ASP A 343 24.66 4.61 -14.51
C ASP A 343 23.69 5.72 -14.95
N LEU A 344 22.86 6.15 -14.02
CA LEU A 344 21.84 7.18 -14.19
C LEU A 344 22.31 8.55 -13.67
N SER A 345 23.49 8.65 -13.06
CA SER A 345 24.00 9.88 -12.40
C SER A 345 24.12 11.11 -13.31
N LYS A 346 24.12 10.90 -14.63
CA LYS A 346 24.21 11.96 -15.66
C LYS A 346 22.86 12.47 -16.13
N LEU A 347 21.77 11.81 -15.78
CA LEU A 347 20.43 12.22 -16.14
C LEU A 347 19.94 13.28 -15.15
N GLN A 348 19.12 14.21 -15.65
CA GLN A 348 18.48 15.18 -14.77
C GLN A 348 17.45 14.46 -13.90
N LEU A 349 17.16 15.04 -12.73
CA LEU A 349 16.05 14.56 -11.92
C LEU A 349 14.74 14.73 -12.69
N GLY A 350 13.86 13.74 -12.63
CA GLY A 350 12.60 13.75 -13.36
C GLY A 350 12.08 12.37 -13.73
N VAL A 351 11.00 12.36 -14.49
CA VAL A 351 10.35 11.13 -14.98
C VAL A 351 10.78 10.87 -16.42
N TYR A 352 11.10 9.61 -16.68
CA TYR A 352 11.53 9.07 -17.95
C TYR A 352 10.74 7.81 -18.29
N ILE A 353 10.81 7.39 -19.54
CA ILE A 353 10.28 6.12 -20.01
C ILE A 353 11.46 5.17 -20.15
N GLY A 354 11.50 4.14 -19.32
CA GLY A 354 12.35 2.98 -19.51
C GLY A 354 11.69 2.03 -20.51
N GLN A 355 12.47 1.49 -21.43
CA GLN A 355 11.95 0.57 -22.45
C GLN A 355 12.93 -0.56 -22.67
N ILE A 356 12.45 -1.79 -22.57
CA ILE A 356 13.24 -2.98 -22.92
C ILE A 356 12.66 -3.56 -24.21
N GLN A 357 13.51 -3.73 -25.22
CA GLN A 357 13.08 -4.27 -26.51
C GLN A 357 14.10 -5.24 -27.13
N ASN A 358 13.61 -6.16 -27.94
CA ASN A 358 14.42 -6.96 -28.87
C ASN A 358 13.62 -7.21 -30.16
N ASN A 359 14.13 -8.09 -31.03
CA ASN A 359 13.48 -8.42 -32.31
C ASN A 359 12.08 -9.06 -32.18
N LEU A 360 11.65 -9.43 -30.98
CA LEU A 360 10.40 -10.16 -30.74
C LEU A 360 9.40 -9.36 -29.90
N ILE A 361 9.86 -8.60 -28.91
CA ILE A 361 9.01 -7.98 -27.88
C ILE A 361 9.54 -6.58 -27.52
N LYS A 362 8.64 -5.70 -27.10
CA LYS A 362 8.90 -4.34 -26.62
C LYS A 362 8.02 -4.06 -25.39
N GLU A 363 8.64 -3.69 -24.28
CA GLU A 363 7.97 -3.35 -23.02
C GLU A 363 8.44 -1.98 -22.51
N ASN A 364 7.53 -1.20 -21.93
CA ASN A 364 7.80 0.12 -21.37
C ASN A 364 7.46 0.15 -19.89
N PHE A 365 8.18 0.95 -19.11
CA PHE A 365 7.90 1.23 -17.71
C PHE A 365 8.36 2.64 -17.32
N LYS A 366 7.79 3.19 -16.24
CA LYS A 366 8.16 4.49 -15.70
C LYS A 366 9.53 4.39 -15.00
N LEU A 367 10.45 5.31 -15.31
CA LEU A 367 11.75 5.43 -14.64
C LEU A 367 11.84 6.80 -13.97
N ILE A 368 11.99 6.86 -12.65
CA ILE A 368 12.03 8.12 -11.90
C ILE A 368 13.47 8.36 -11.43
N ILE A 369 14.02 9.57 -11.58
CA ILE A 369 15.35 9.94 -11.08
C ILE A 369 15.17 11.08 -10.08
N GLN A 370 15.60 10.87 -8.83
CA GLN A 370 15.38 11.81 -7.72
C GLN A 370 16.65 12.07 -6.89
N ASP A 371 16.74 13.24 -6.23
CA ASP A 371 17.88 13.61 -5.38
C ASP A 371 17.72 12.97 -4.00
N LYS A 372 18.79 12.32 -3.55
CA LYS A 372 18.93 11.64 -2.25
C LYS A 372 18.66 12.53 -1.03
N ARG A 373 18.63 13.86 -1.18
CA ARG A 373 18.56 14.81 -0.06
C ARG A 373 17.15 15.22 0.36
N LYS A 374 16.11 14.56 -0.17
CA LYS A 374 14.70 14.84 0.18
C LYS A 374 13.90 13.62 0.62
N ALA A 375 14.55 12.47 0.78
CA ALA A 375 13.97 11.25 1.31
C ALA A 375 14.62 10.92 2.67
N TYR A 376 14.27 11.71 3.68
CA TYR A 376 14.40 11.42 5.11
C TYR A 376 13.24 12.08 5.78
#